data_AF-A0A9E0MHY5-F1
#
_entry.id   AF-A0A9E0MHY5-F1
#
_cell.length_a   1.000
_cell.length_b   1.000
_cell.length_c   1.000
_cell.angle_alpha   90.00
_cell.angle_beta   90.00
_cell.angle_gamma   90.00
#
_symmetry.space_group_name_H-M   'P 1'
#
loop_
_entity.id
_entity.type
_entity.pdbx_description
1 polymer ?
#
loop_
_entity_poly.entity_id
_entity_poly.type
_entity_poly.pdbx_seq_one_letter_code
_entity_poly.pdbx_strand_id
1 'polypeptide(L)'
;MINRRLTFAFTALAVAACTEADGPLTTGIYQLEVSALSESCDAPAPSGVFEVALARTADGLNFAYLTPSPVGVPPGVARAETDAALAFSAETQVSFDACTSGRRRLELVEPTEAPDLLDATFRTTWTEVTNCAGPASYFVVPEASCQSVSRLRYELREPCEAPCQVESQGDALVCRC
;
A
#
# COMPACT_ATOMS: atom_id res chain seq x y z
N MET A 1 -62.29 -36.50 19.50
CA MET A 1 -62.36 -35.32 18.62
C MET A 1 -60.97 -34.73 18.51
N ILE A 2 -60.44 -34.68 17.29
CA ILE A 2 -59.07 -34.33 16.94
C ILE A 2 -59.00 -32.80 16.73
N ASN A 3 -58.27 -32.08 17.58
CA ASN A 3 -57.95 -30.67 17.35
C ASN A 3 -56.52 -30.54 16.82
N ARG A 4 -56.39 -30.41 15.50
CA ARG A 4 -55.14 -30.05 14.82
C ARG A 4 -54.87 -28.56 15.04
N ARG A 5 -53.77 -28.22 15.72
CA ARG A 5 -53.18 -26.88 15.65
C ARG A 5 -52.09 -26.91 14.58
N LEU A 6 -52.31 -26.18 13.48
CA LEU A 6 -51.27 -25.83 12.52
C LEU A 6 -50.34 -24.81 13.18
N THR A 7 -49.10 -25.20 13.45
CA THR A 7 -48.03 -24.25 13.78
C THR A 7 -47.34 -23.88 12.47
N PHE A 8 -47.53 -22.65 12.03
CA PHE A 8 -46.73 -22.07 10.95
C PHE A 8 -45.36 -21.71 11.51
N ALA A 9 -44.35 -22.53 11.21
CA ALA A 9 -42.96 -22.14 11.39
C ALA A 9 -42.60 -21.16 10.26
N PHE A 10 -42.57 -19.87 10.58
CA PHE A 10 -41.86 -18.90 9.75
C PHE A 10 -40.37 -19.14 9.95
N THR A 11 -39.75 -19.83 9.00
CA THR A 11 -38.29 -19.82 8.84
C THR A 11 -37.92 -18.38 8.49
N ALA A 12 -37.51 -17.61 9.49
CA ALA A 12 -36.73 -16.42 9.27
C ALA A 12 -35.44 -16.87 8.56
N LEU A 13 -35.37 -16.71 7.25
CA LEU A 13 -34.09 -16.67 6.57
C LEU A 13 -33.35 -15.48 7.18
N ALA A 14 -32.44 -15.79 8.11
CA ALA A 14 -31.46 -14.85 8.58
C ALA A 14 -30.74 -14.33 7.34
N VAL A 15 -30.93 -13.04 7.13
CA VAL A 15 -30.21 -12.21 6.18
C VAL A 15 -28.73 -12.54 6.35
N ALA A 16 -28.11 -13.16 5.35
CA ALA A 16 -26.66 -13.09 5.21
C ALA A 16 -26.35 -11.64 4.84
N ALA A 17 -26.39 -10.78 5.86
CA ALA A 17 -25.72 -9.51 5.81
C ALA A 17 -24.26 -9.89 5.58
N CYS A 18 -23.75 -9.58 4.39
CA CYS A 18 -22.32 -9.38 4.23
C CYS A 18 -21.98 -8.30 5.24
N THR A 19 -21.54 -8.70 6.42
CA THR A 19 -20.93 -7.79 7.37
C THR A 19 -19.77 -7.17 6.61
N GLU A 20 -19.90 -5.87 6.35
CA GLU A 20 -18.75 -5.00 6.08
C GLU A 20 -17.65 -5.45 7.05
N ALA A 21 -16.53 -5.85 6.47
CA ALA A 21 -15.43 -6.42 7.20
C ALA A 21 -14.77 -5.27 8.00
N ASP A 22 -15.38 -4.90 9.12
CA ASP A 22 -14.89 -3.92 10.10
C ASP A 22 -13.97 -4.64 11.09
N GLY A 23 -12.88 -5.21 10.59
CA GLY A 23 -11.88 -5.88 11.41
C GLY A 23 -10.48 -5.34 11.14
N PRO A 24 -9.55 -5.46 12.11
CA PRO A 24 -8.19 -4.98 11.95
C PRO A 24 -7.48 -5.74 10.81
N LEU A 25 -6.58 -5.04 10.12
CA LEU A 25 -5.76 -5.62 9.07
C LEU A 25 -4.97 -6.84 9.57
N THR A 26 -5.01 -7.93 8.82
CA THR A 26 -4.38 -9.21 9.18
C THR A 26 -2.87 -9.19 8.88
N THR A 27 -2.03 -9.77 9.73
CA THR A 27 -0.62 -9.98 9.36
C THR A 27 -0.53 -11.01 8.25
N GLY A 28 0.25 -10.75 7.19
CA GLY A 28 0.27 -11.64 6.04
C GLY A 28 1.11 -11.17 4.87
N ILE A 29 1.03 -11.94 3.79
CA ILE A 29 1.58 -11.62 2.48
C ILE A 29 0.47 -10.96 1.66
N TYR A 30 0.77 -9.79 1.13
CA TYR A 30 -0.15 -8.94 0.39
C TYR A 30 0.36 -8.73 -1.03
N GLN A 31 -0.59 -8.63 -1.96
CA GLN A 31 -0.34 -8.11 -3.29
C GLN A 31 -0.58 -6.59 -3.27
N LEU A 32 0.48 -5.82 -3.48
CA LEU A 32 0.45 -4.37 -3.62
C LEU A 32 0.29 -4.00 -5.09
N GLU A 33 -0.84 -3.40 -5.43
CA GLU A 33 -1.06 -2.72 -6.70
C GLU A 33 -0.85 -1.22 -6.55
N VAL A 34 -0.05 -0.62 -7.44
CA VAL A 34 0.20 0.82 -7.47
C VAL A 34 -0.38 1.43 -8.72
N SER A 35 -1.24 2.43 -8.54
CA SER A 35 -1.94 3.15 -9.60
C SER A 35 -1.74 4.66 -9.48
N ALA A 36 -1.51 5.34 -10.59
CA ALA A 36 -1.51 6.80 -10.65
C ALA A 36 -2.94 7.33 -10.59
N LEU A 37 -3.23 8.28 -9.70
CA LEU A 37 -4.52 8.98 -9.62
C LEU A 37 -4.45 10.37 -10.25
N SER A 38 -3.31 11.04 -10.12
CA SER A 38 -3.04 12.30 -10.83
C SER A 38 -1.55 12.47 -11.11
N GLU A 39 -1.26 12.96 -12.31
CA GLU A 39 0.09 13.29 -12.75
C GLU A 39 0.13 14.80 -13.03
N SER A 40 0.66 15.59 -12.09
CA SER A 40 1.16 16.94 -12.40
C SER A 40 2.69 16.97 -12.54
N CYS A 41 3.31 15.81 -12.41
CA CYS A 41 4.73 15.60 -12.63
C CYS A 41 4.91 14.96 -14.01
N ASP A 42 5.83 15.48 -14.81
CA ASP A 42 6.23 14.87 -16.09
C ASP A 42 7.09 13.58 -15.91
N ALA A 43 7.19 13.08 -14.67
CA ALA A 43 7.81 11.81 -14.37
C ALA A 43 6.75 10.70 -14.41
N PRO A 44 6.99 9.58 -15.12
CA PRO A 44 6.06 8.47 -15.13
C PRO A 44 5.81 7.98 -13.70
N ALA A 45 4.54 7.90 -13.32
CA ALA A 45 4.17 7.40 -12.01
C ALA A 45 4.55 5.91 -11.90
N PRO A 46 5.09 5.46 -10.75
CA PRO A 46 5.34 4.05 -10.55
C PRO A 46 4.00 3.30 -10.57
N SER A 47 3.89 2.34 -11.47
CA SER A 47 2.75 1.42 -11.56
C SER A 47 3.28 0.00 -11.62
N GLY A 48 2.53 -0.94 -11.06
CA GLY A 48 2.94 -2.33 -11.00
C GLY A 48 2.28 -3.10 -9.88
N VAL A 49 2.59 -4.39 -9.84
CA VAL A 49 2.11 -5.34 -8.83
C VAL A 49 3.33 -5.92 -8.11
N PHE A 50 3.33 -5.85 -6.79
CA PHE A 50 4.43 -6.26 -5.92
C PHE A 50 3.93 -7.17 -4.80
N GLU A 51 4.72 -8.14 -4.39
CA GLU A 51 4.42 -8.91 -3.19
C GLU A 51 5.09 -8.26 -1.97
N VAL A 52 4.31 -7.99 -0.92
CA VAL A 52 4.78 -7.27 0.28
C VAL A 52 4.27 -7.94 1.54
N ALA A 53 5.09 -7.92 2.59
CA ALA A 53 4.67 -8.33 3.92
C ALA A 53 4.06 -7.12 4.64
N LEU A 54 2.83 -7.26 5.13
CA LEU A 54 2.23 -6.31 6.05
C LEU A 54 2.04 -6.96 7.41
N ALA A 55 2.28 -6.19 8.45
CA ALA A 55 2.05 -6.62 9.82
C ALA A 55 1.38 -5.48 10.59
N ARG A 56 0.35 -5.83 11.36
CA ARG A 56 -0.19 -4.95 12.39
C ARG A 56 0.58 -5.21 13.69
N THR A 57 1.13 -4.15 14.25
CA THR A 57 1.75 -4.18 15.58
C THR A 57 0.78 -3.63 16.61
N ALA A 58 1.11 -3.76 17.90
CA ALA A 58 0.31 -3.16 18.96
C ALA A 58 0.23 -1.63 18.85
N ASP A 59 1.26 -1.03 18.27
CA ASP A 59 1.47 0.41 18.22
C ASP A 59 1.07 1.04 16.88
N GLY A 60 0.88 0.22 15.82
CA GLY A 60 0.64 0.76 14.49
C GLY A 60 0.50 -0.24 13.36
N LEU A 61 0.49 0.31 12.14
CA LEU A 61 0.50 -0.42 10.89
C LEU A 61 1.88 -0.31 10.24
N ASN A 62 2.45 -1.43 9.81
CA ASN A 62 3.58 -1.42 8.90
C ASN A 62 3.05 -1.48 7.46
N PHE A 63 3.22 -0.42 6.66
CA PHE A 63 2.87 -0.42 5.24
C PHE A 63 4.11 -0.31 4.35
N ALA A 64 3.97 -0.78 3.11
CA ALA A 64 5.05 -0.85 2.14
C ALA A 64 4.87 0.18 1.02
N TYR A 65 5.85 1.03 0.76
CA TYR A 65 5.80 2.05 -0.29
C TYR A 65 6.98 1.95 -1.25
N LEU A 66 6.80 2.47 -2.47
CA LEU A 66 7.84 2.40 -3.50
C LEU A 66 8.91 3.48 -3.31
N THR A 67 10.17 3.06 -3.45
CA THR A 67 11.32 3.93 -3.49
C THR A 67 11.68 4.32 -4.93
N PRO A 68 12.23 5.53 -5.14
CA PRO A 68 12.76 5.94 -6.43
C PRO A 68 13.87 4.99 -6.93
N SER A 69 13.91 4.72 -8.23
CA SER A 69 14.91 3.84 -8.86
C SER A 69 15.21 4.32 -10.29
N PRO A 70 16.43 4.12 -10.83
CA PRO A 70 16.78 4.50 -12.21
C PRO A 70 15.90 3.81 -13.27
N VAL A 71 15.81 4.36 -14.50
CA VAL A 71 15.09 3.67 -15.60
C VAL A 71 15.70 2.30 -15.85
N GLY A 72 14.82 1.32 -16.07
CA GLY A 72 15.22 -0.06 -16.34
C GLY A 72 15.63 -0.84 -15.09
N VAL A 73 15.63 -0.20 -13.91
CA VAL A 73 15.79 -0.86 -12.63
C VAL A 73 14.41 -0.90 -11.96
N PRO A 74 13.92 -2.08 -11.53
CA PRO A 74 12.68 -2.16 -10.77
C PRO A 74 12.70 -1.22 -9.55
N PRO A 75 11.57 -0.60 -9.19
CA PRO A 75 11.50 0.20 -7.97
C PRO A 75 11.73 -0.71 -6.75
N GLY A 76 12.43 -0.17 -5.75
CA GLY A 76 12.54 -0.84 -4.46
C GLY A 76 11.25 -0.69 -3.65
N VAL A 77 11.06 -1.59 -2.70
CA VAL A 77 9.97 -1.50 -1.71
C VAL A 77 10.59 -1.16 -0.37
N ALA A 78 10.20 -0.02 0.20
CA ALA A 78 10.52 0.36 1.58
C ALA A 78 9.32 0.11 2.48
N ARG A 79 9.58 -0.01 3.78
CA ARG A 79 8.56 -0.22 4.82
C ARG A 79 8.59 0.93 5.80
N ALA A 80 7.43 1.33 6.29
CA ALA A 80 7.30 2.30 7.36
C ALA A 80 6.26 1.84 8.36
N GLU A 81 6.59 2.02 9.64
CA GLU A 81 5.65 1.89 10.73
C GLU A 81 5.01 3.25 10.98
N THR A 82 3.68 3.25 11.07
CA THR A 82 2.86 4.43 11.37
C THR A 82 1.99 4.09 12.55
N ASP A 83 1.86 5.03 13.48
CA ASP A 83 0.91 4.93 14.58
C ASP A 83 -0.51 4.67 14.05
N ALA A 84 -1.36 4.08 14.89
CA ALA A 84 -2.75 3.73 14.55
C ALA A 84 -3.61 4.91 14.03
N ALA A 85 -3.15 6.16 14.20
CA ALA A 85 -3.81 7.38 13.70
C ALA A 85 -3.53 7.70 12.22
N LEU A 86 -2.77 6.86 11.50
CA LEU A 86 -2.61 6.89 10.04
C LEU A 86 -2.06 8.21 9.46
N ALA A 87 -1.31 8.96 10.27
CA ALA A 87 -0.57 10.12 9.80
C ALA A 87 0.87 9.69 9.47
N PHE A 88 1.16 9.50 8.17
CA PHE A 88 2.51 9.24 7.71
C PHE A 88 3.00 10.38 6.82
N SER A 89 4.21 10.86 7.11
CA SER A 89 4.96 11.74 6.23
C SER A 89 6.43 11.35 6.29
N ALA A 90 7.04 11.09 5.14
CA ALA A 90 8.47 10.89 5.01
C ALA A 90 9.05 11.90 4.02
N GLU A 91 10.21 12.42 4.32
CA GLU A 91 10.99 13.24 3.40
C GLU A 91 12.33 12.58 3.12
N THR A 92 12.74 12.58 1.87
CA THR A 92 13.98 11.93 1.43
C THR A 92 14.64 12.78 0.36
N GLN A 93 15.93 12.99 0.49
CA GLN A 93 16.74 13.55 -0.59
C GLN A 93 17.16 12.42 -1.52
N VAL A 94 16.81 12.56 -2.81
CA VAL A 94 17.07 11.57 -3.85
C VAL A 94 18.15 12.14 -4.76
N SER A 95 19.22 11.37 -4.96
CA SER A 95 20.34 11.73 -5.83
C SER A 95 20.73 10.48 -6.61
N PHE A 96 20.72 10.55 -7.94
CA PHE A 96 21.06 9.41 -8.80
C PHE A 96 22.45 9.55 -9.41
N ASP A 97 22.82 10.76 -9.81
CA ASP A 97 24.15 11.09 -10.32
C ASP A 97 24.61 12.45 -9.77
N ALA A 98 25.69 12.98 -10.33
CA ALA A 98 26.31 14.22 -9.87
C ALA A 98 25.45 15.48 -10.10
N CYS A 99 24.35 15.40 -10.88
CA CYS A 99 23.55 16.58 -11.20
C CYS A 99 22.03 16.36 -11.31
N THR A 100 21.54 15.12 -11.19
CA THR A 100 20.13 14.81 -11.02
C THR A 100 19.82 14.50 -9.56
N SER A 101 19.06 15.42 -8.94
CA SER A 101 18.62 15.29 -7.56
C SER A 101 17.30 16.01 -7.32
N GLY A 102 16.63 15.64 -6.23
CA GLY A 102 15.44 16.33 -5.75
C GLY A 102 15.08 15.91 -4.33
N ARG A 103 14.33 16.76 -3.65
CA ARG A 103 13.72 16.45 -2.36
C ARG A 103 12.32 15.89 -2.61
N ARG A 104 12.09 14.66 -2.15
CA ARG A 104 10.81 13.97 -2.23
C ARG A 104 10.17 13.96 -0.86
N ARG A 105 8.95 14.47 -0.76
CA ARG A 105 8.08 14.29 0.40
C ARG A 105 6.93 13.36 0.03
N LEU A 106 6.70 12.33 0.82
CA LEU A 106 5.64 11.34 0.67
C LEU A 106 4.70 11.45 1.87
N GLU A 107 3.41 11.65 1.61
CA GLU A 107 2.40 11.85 2.65
C GLU A 107 1.23 10.89 2.42
N LEU A 108 0.81 10.20 3.48
CA LEU A 108 -0.44 9.43 3.48
C LEU A 108 -1.60 10.42 3.64
N VAL A 109 -2.50 10.43 2.65
CA VAL A 109 -3.64 11.35 2.59
C VAL A 109 -4.88 10.69 3.20
N GLU A 110 -5.22 9.51 2.70
CA GLU A 110 -6.42 8.78 3.08
C GLU A 110 -6.14 7.28 3.04
N PRO A 111 -6.23 6.60 4.19
CA PRO A 111 -6.27 5.15 4.27
C PRO A 111 -7.70 4.65 4.52
N THR A 112 -8.05 3.57 3.85
CA THR A 112 -9.22 2.73 4.12
C THR A 112 -8.71 1.35 4.49
N GLU A 113 -9.15 0.84 5.64
CA GLU A 113 -8.71 -0.45 6.18
C GLU A 113 -9.89 -1.42 6.28
N ALA A 114 -9.65 -2.65 5.85
CA ALA A 114 -10.47 -3.84 6.09
C ALA A 114 -9.54 -5.05 6.37
N PRO A 115 -10.05 -6.17 6.92
CA PRO A 115 -9.25 -7.34 7.29
C PRO A 115 -8.32 -7.89 6.20
N ASP A 116 -8.78 -7.82 4.95
CA ASP A 116 -8.13 -8.37 3.76
C ASP A 116 -7.70 -7.29 2.75
N LEU A 117 -7.94 -6.01 3.06
CA LEU A 117 -7.68 -4.90 2.15
C LEU A 117 -7.16 -3.68 2.91
N LEU A 118 -6.01 -3.17 2.48
CA LEU A 118 -5.60 -1.79 2.74
C LEU A 118 -5.67 -1.01 1.45
N ASP A 119 -6.29 0.16 1.48
CA ASP A 119 -6.33 1.06 0.35
C ASP A 119 -5.85 2.43 0.80
N ALA A 120 -4.70 2.86 0.31
CA ALA A 120 -4.01 4.05 0.79
C ALA A 120 -3.71 5.00 -0.36
N THR A 121 -4.11 6.26 -0.20
CA THR A 121 -3.77 7.34 -1.12
C THR A 121 -2.53 8.08 -0.62
N PHE A 122 -1.51 8.15 -1.45
CA PHE A 122 -0.28 8.87 -1.17
C PHE A 122 -0.12 10.08 -2.07
N ARG A 123 0.26 11.20 -1.46
CA ARG A 123 0.69 12.41 -2.15
C ARG A 123 2.21 12.43 -2.15
N THR A 124 2.80 12.54 -3.34
CA THR A 124 4.23 12.77 -3.50
C THR A 124 4.45 14.21 -3.94
N THR A 125 5.28 14.95 -3.22
CA THR A 125 5.68 16.32 -3.56
C THR A 125 7.18 16.34 -3.82
N TRP A 126 7.58 16.93 -4.95
CA TRP A 126 8.97 17.13 -5.33
C TRP A 126 9.35 18.60 -5.26
N THR A 127 10.47 18.89 -4.59
CA THR A 127 11.05 20.22 -4.48
C THR A 127 12.56 20.17 -4.69
N GLU A 128 13.21 21.33 -4.84
CA GLU A 128 14.66 21.44 -4.98
C GLU A 128 15.22 20.58 -6.14
N VAL A 129 14.42 20.42 -7.19
CA VAL A 129 14.72 19.58 -8.34
C VAL A 129 15.84 20.22 -9.15
N THR A 130 16.91 19.45 -9.35
CA THR A 130 18.03 19.80 -10.21
C THR A 130 18.21 18.68 -11.21
N ASN A 131 18.31 19.01 -12.50
CA ASN A 131 18.58 18.08 -13.58
C ASN A 131 19.64 18.67 -14.51
N CYS A 132 20.59 17.85 -14.97
CA CYS A 132 21.40 18.21 -16.12
C CYS A 132 20.60 18.08 -17.42
N ALA A 133 20.88 18.93 -18.40
CA ALA A 133 20.45 18.69 -19.78
C ALA A 133 21.10 17.38 -20.28
N GLY A 134 20.29 16.33 -20.37
CA GLY A 134 20.64 14.99 -20.82
C GLY A 134 19.37 14.24 -21.17
N PRO A 135 19.45 13.15 -21.96
CA PRO A 135 18.25 12.37 -22.28
C PRO A 135 17.60 11.95 -20.96
N ALA A 136 16.28 12.17 -20.85
CA ALA A 136 15.46 11.82 -19.69
C ALA A 136 15.52 10.29 -19.44
N SER A 137 16.60 9.84 -18.83
CA SER A 137 16.90 8.42 -18.60
C SER A 137 16.68 8.02 -17.15
N TYR A 138 15.96 8.85 -16.38
CA TYR A 138 15.65 8.57 -14.98
C TYR A 138 14.14 8.63 -14.77
N PHE A 139 13.59 7.46 -14.46
CA PHE A 139 12.30 7.34 -13.83
C PHE A 139 12.49 8.07 -12.49
N VAL A 140 11.55 8.91 -12.12
CA VAL A 140 11.31 9.37 -10.74
C VAL A 140 11.75 10.78 -10.32
N VAL A 141 12.86 11.38 -10.78
CA VAL A 141 13.04 12.83 -10.52
C VAL A 141 12.32 13.61 -11.63
N PRO A 142 11.27 14.38 -11.33
CA PRO A 142 10.59 15.18 -12.33
C PRO A 142 11.52 16.24 -12.92
N GLU A 143 11.17 16.82 -14.06
CA GLU A 143 11.99 17.88 -14.68
C GLU A 143 11.99 19.17 -13.83
N ALA A 144 10.92 19.38 -13.05
CA ALA A 144 10.73 20.53 -12.17
C ALA A 144 9.97 20.12 -10.89
N SER A 145 9.94 21.01 -9.91
CA SER A 145 9.10 20.85 -8.70
C SER A 145 7.64 20.63 -9.08
N CYS A 146 7.02 19.59 -8.52
CA CYS A 146 5.67 19.16 -8.89
C CYS A 146 5.03 18.31 -7.79
N GLN A 147 3.80 17.87 -8.04
CA GLN A 147 3.07 16.96 -7.16
C GLN A 147 2.40 15.82 -7.93
N SER A 148 2.30 14.65 -7.34
CA SER A 148 1.52 13.55 -7.87
C SER A 148 0.75 12.84 -6.76
N VAL A 149 -0.32 12.16 -7.15
CA VAL A 149 -1.11 11.34 -6.24
C VAL A 149 -1.17 9.92 -6.78
N SER A 150 -0.87 8.95 -5.93
CA SER A 150 -0.90 7.52 -6.23
C SER A 150 -1.77 6.77 -5.23
N ARG A 151 -2.46 5.75 -5.71
CA ARG A 151 -3.20 4.78 -4.90
C ARG A 151 -2.35 3.53 -4.73
N LEU A 152 -2.20 3.09 -3.49
CA LEU A 152 -1.55 1.83 -3.12
C LEU A 152 -2.64 0.93 -2.53
N ARG A 153 -2.97 -0.14 -3.25
CA ARG A 153 -3.99 -1.11 -2.86
C ARG A 153 -3.30 -2.41 -2.48
N TYR A 154 -3.46 -2.85 -1.24
CA TYR A 154 -2.85 -4.05 -0.70
C TYR A 154 -3.95 -5.08 -0.45
N GLU A 155 -3.93 -6.16 -1.22
CA GLU A 155 -4.89 -7.26 -1.08
C GLU A 155 -4.22 -8.46 -0.43
N LEU A 156 -4.81 -8.97 0.66
CA LEU A 156 -4.28 -10.14 1.37
C LEU A 156 -4.29 -11.36 0.45
N ARG A 157 -3.14 -12.02 0.33
CA ARG A 157 -2.97 -13.27 -0.45
C ARG A 157 -2.84 -14.47 0.47
N GLU A 158 -2.06 -14.31 1.53
CA GLU A 158 -1.81 -15.39 2.49
C GLU A 158 -1.77 -14.81 3.92
N PRO A 159 -2.70 -15.21 4.81
CA PRO A 159 -2.65 -14.81 6.21
C PRO A 159 -1.51 -15.53 6.95
N CYS A 160 -0.83 -14.82 7.84
CA CYS A 160 0.19 -15.35 8.74
C CYS A 160 -0.31 -15.31 10.18
N GLU A 161 -0.83 -16.43 10.67
CA GLU A 161 -1.37 -16.51 12.03
C GLU A 161 -0.25 -16.80 13.05
N ALA A 162 -0.35 -16.18 14.22
CA ALA A 162 0.59 -16.44 15.31
C ALA A 162 0.61 -17.94 15.69
N PRO A 163 1.79 -18.53 15.98
CA PRO A 163 3.09 -17.87 16.21
C PRO A 163 3.91 -17.62 14.93
N CYS A 164 3.37 -17.88 13.76
CA CYS A 164 4.08 -17.78 12.49
C CYS A 164 4.40 -16.31 12.13
N GLN A 165 5.50 -16.10 11.42
CA GLN A 165 5.94 -14.78 10.94
C GLN A 165 6.21 -14.83 9.44
N VAL A 166 6.06 -13.68 8.76
CA VAL A 166 6.43 -13.56 7.35
C VAL A 166 7.95 -13.39 7.25
N GLU A 167 8.62 -14.33 6.59
CA GLU A 167 10.07 -14.30 6.32
C GLU A 167 10.33 -14.09 4.83
N SER A 168 11.48 -13.47 4.50
CA SER A 168 12.00 -13.44 3.13
C SER A 168 12.88 -14.67 2.90
N GLN A 169 12.56 -15.43 1.85
CA GLN A 169 13.32 -16.59 1.41
C GLN A 169 13.77 -16.37 -0.04
N GLY A 170 14.90 -15.71 -0.22
CA GLY A 170 15.33 -15.23 -1.54
C GLY A 170 14.38 -14.13 -2.03
N ASP A 171 13.80 -14.32 -3.22
CA ASP A 171 12.88 -13.37 -3.84
C ASP A 171 11.41 -13.59 -3.43
N ALA A 172 11.12 -14.59 -2.58
CA ALA A 172 9.77 -14.93 -2.14
C ALA A 172 9.52 -14.53 -0.68
N LEU A 173 8.26 -14.22 -0.35
CA LEU A 173 7.79 -14.14 1.03
C LEU A 173 7.11 -15.45 1.42
N VAL A 174 7.35 -15.93 2.64
CA VAL A 174 6.75 -17.16 3.15
C VAL A 174 6.34 -16.99 4.60
N CYS A 175 5.23 -17.64 4.99
CA CYS A 175 4.86 -17.76 6.39
C CYS A 175 5.60 -18.92 7.06
N ARG A 176 6.32 -18.63 8.15
CA ARG A 176 7.12 -19.61 8.87
C ARG A 176 6.82 -19.66 10.36
N CYS A 177 6.70 -20.90 10.84
CA CYS A 177 6.63 -21.32 12.23
C CYS A 177 7.58 -22.53 12.39
#